data_AF-A0A7V3HNV4-F1
#
_entry.id   AF-A0A7V3HNV4-F1
#
_cell.length_a   1.000
_cell.length_b   1.000
_cell.length_c   1.000
_cell.angle_alpha   90.00
_cell.angle_beta   90.00
_cell.angle_gamma   90.00
#
_symmetry.space_group_name_H-M   'P 1'
#
loop_
_entity.id
_entity.type
_entity.pdbx_description
1 polymer ?
#
loop_
_entity_poly.entity_id
_entity_poly.type
_entity_poly.pdbx_seq_one_letter_code
_entity_poly.pdbx_strand_id
1 'polypeptide(L)'
;MKKYLMIVGTLAAVAGCVGGLGRGCGGCISSVVQKEIEKQTGVDLGGKMSEEEIENYRLTDADVEKYIEDFPKLAQDFKELGETIEKTPGESLKGLALMTGSEKIKADLRAMGWNPPEKFFAVHRAIWMTISYNNMRRATEDVSGHIEENKKEMEEMLNDPNIPAEQKRQIRESLKEMESSHEQLQKHMRELEKSGELEHNAMVVERHMDELNRMLEKLR
;
A
#
# COMPACT_ATOMS: atom_id res chain seq x y z
N MET A 1 -24.13 41.81 21.72
CA MET A 1 -23.06 40.86 22.07
C MET A 1 -23.32 40.19 23.43
N LYS A 2 -24.33 39.31 23.55
CA LYS A 2 -24.62 38.54 24.79
C LYS A 2 -25.27 37.16 24.54
N LYS A 3 -25.21 36.62 23.32
CA LYS A 3 -25.84 35.33 22.95
C LYS A 3 -24.85 34.17 22.65
N TYR A 4 -23.54 34.41 22.65
CA TYR A 4 -22.53 33.38 22.34
C TYR A 4 -21.89 32.68 23.55
N LEU A 5 -22.16 33.15 24.77
CA LEU A 5 -21.57 32.58 25.99
C LEU A 5 -22.38 31.45 26.65
N MET A 6 -23.58 31.14 26.14
CA MET A 6 -24.44 30.10 26.72
C MET A 6 -24.35 28.72 26.04
N ILE A 7 -23.66 28.59 24.90
CA ILE A 7 -23.56 27.30 24.18
C ILE A 7 -22.37 26.47 24.67
N VAL A 8 -21.35 27.09 25.26
CA VAL A 8 -20.18 26.37 25.83
C VAL A 8 -20.56 25.62 27.13
N GLY A 9 -21.64 26.02 27.82
CA GLY A 9 -22.08 25.40 29.07
C GLY A 9 -22.87 24.09 28.92
N THR A 10 -23.41 23.78 27.73
CA THR A 10 -24.33 22.65 27.54
C THR A 10 -23.68 21.43 26.86
N LEU A 11 -22.51 21.58 26.22
CA LEU A 11 -21.74 20.45 25.68
C LEU A 11 -20.93 19.70 26.75
N ALA A 12 -20.74 20.28 27.94
CA ALA A 12 -20.18 19.56 29.08
C ALA A 12 -21.16 18.59 29.76
N ALA A 13 -22.43 18.55 29.34
CA ALA A 13 -23.47 17.73 29.98
C ALA A 13 -23.86 16.45 29.21
N VAL A 14 -23.27 16.17 28.05
CA VAL A 14 -23.41 14.86 27.36
C VAL A 14 -22.16 13.96 27.55
N ALA A 15 -21.14 14.47 28.23
CA ALA A 15 -20.00 13.69 28.74
C ALA A 15 -20.18 13.23 30.20
N GLY A 16 -21.34 13.49 30.83
CA GLY A 16 -21.61 13.20 32.24
C GLY A 16 -22.83 12.32 32.44
N CYS A 17 -22.62 11.00 32.37
CA CYS A 17 -23.45 9.85 32.81
C CYS A 17 -23.15 8.72 31.80
N VAL A 18 -22.15 7.86 32.00
CA VAL A 18 -22.23 6.72 32.93
C VAL A 18 -20.87 6.47 33.58
N GLY A 19 -20.69 7.01 34.79
CA GLY A 19 -19.76 6.44 35.76
C GLY A 19 -20.47 5.32 36.50
N GLY A 20 -20.41 4.11 35.96
CA GLY A 20 -20.82 2.88 36.62
C GLY A 20 -19.68 1.88 36.49
N LEU A 21 -19.04 1.57 37.61
CA LEU A 21 -17.97 0.60 37.76
C LEU A 21 -18.28 -0.71 36.99
N GLY A 22 -17.56 -0.96 35.90
CA GLY A 22 -17.67 -2.22 35.19
C GLY A 22 -17.16 -2.13 33.75
N ARG A 23 -16.20 -3.00 33.42
CA ARG A 23 -15.73 -3.29 32.06
C ARG A 23 -16.84 -3.22 31.00
N GLY A 24 -16.53 -2.54 29.89
CA GLY A 24 -17.12 -2.83 28.58
C GLY A 24 -18.30 -1.95 28.19
N CYS A 25 -18.05 -1.01 27.26
CA CYS A 25 -18.90 -0.68 26.12
C CYS A 25 -18.26 0.51 25.37
N GLY A 26 -17.30 0.20 24.49
CA GLY A 26 -16.90 1.13 23.42
C GLY A 26 -18.08 1.24 22.44
N GLY A 27 -19.03 2.10 22.78
CA GLY A 27 -20.26 2.29 22.02
C GLY A 27 -19.98 3.02 20.71
N CYS A 28 -20.28 2.34 19.61
CA CYS A 28 -20.29 2.86 18.26
C CYS A 28 -21.02 4.21 18.19
N ILE A 29 -20.31 5.28 17.86
CA ILE A 29 -20.94 6.53 17.46
C ILE A 29 -21.64 6.27 16.12
N SER A 30 -22.96 6.38 16.11
CA SER A 30 -23.77 6.31 14.88
C SER A 30 -23.24 7.31 13.85
N SER A 31 -23.18 6.92 12.57
CA SER A 31 -22.72 7.77 11.47
C SER A 31 -23.51 9.09 11.34
N VAL A 32 -24.73 9.13 11.88
CA VAL A 32 -25.55 10.35 11.97
C VAL A 32 -25.00 11.32 13.02
N VAL A 33 -24.54 10.80 14.16
CA VAL A 33 -23.94 11.60 15.24
C VAL A 33 -22.57 12.11 14.82
N GLN A 34 -21.79 11.30 14.10
CA GLN A 34 -20.50 11.71 13.53
C GLN A 34 -20.66 12.89 12.56
N LYS A 35 -21.60 12.81 11.61
CA LYS A 35 -21.88 13.90 10.65
C LYS A 35 -22.38 15.18 11.32
N GLU A 36 -23.14 15.06 12.40
CA GLU A 36 -23.63 16.23 13.12
C GLU A 36 -22.52 16.90 13.95
N ILE A 37 -21.58 16.11 14.50
CA ILE A 37 -20.37 16.64 15.16
C ILE A 37 -19.46 17.35 14.15
N GLU A 38 -19.21 16.76 12.98
CA GLU A 38 -18.45 17.37 11.89
C GLU A 38 -19.05 18.74 11.49
N LYS A 39 -20.37 18.79 11.34
CA LYS A 39 -21.10 20.00 10.99
C LYS A 39 -21.06 21.09 12.06
N GLN A 40 -21.07 20.71 13.34
CA GLN A 40 -21.10 21.65 14.46
C GLN A 40 -19.72 22.12 14.90
N THR A 41 -18.70 21.28 14.75
CA THR A 41 -17.33 21.56 15.22
C THR A 41 -16.40 22.02 14.10
N GLY A 42 -16.73 21.74 12.84
CA GLY A 42 -15.84 21.97 11.70
C GLY A 42 -14.65 21.03 11.64
N VAL A 43 -14.57 20.05 12.55
CA VAL A 43 -13.55 18.99 12.55
C VAL A 43 -14.04 17.88 11.64
N ASP A 44 -13.38 17.69 10.50
CA ASP A 44 -13.61 16.53 9.62
C ASP A 44 -13.18 15.25 10.34
N LEU A 45 -14.16 14.44 10.76
CA LEU A 45 -13.92 13.15 11.41
C LEU A 45 -13.71 12.02 10.38
N GLY A 46 -13.56 12.38 9.09
CA GLY A 46 -13.20 11.50 8.00
C GLY A 46 -14.36 10.61 7.56
N GLY A 47 -14.97 10.95 6.43
CA GLY A 47 -15.83 10.00 5.70
C GLY A 47 -15.07 8.74 5.30
N LYS A 48 -15.75 7.61 5.09
CA LYS A 48 -15.06 6.38 4.62
C LYS A 48 -14.57 6.56 3.19
N MET A 49 -13.32 6.19 2.91
CA MET A 49 -12.87 6.00 1.52
C MET A 49 -13.48 4.73 0.94
N SER A 50 -13.92 4.80 -0.30
CA SER A 50 -14.30 3.64 -1.10
C SER A 50 -13.08 2.81 -1.51
N GLU A 51 -13.32 1.56 -1.90
CA GLU A 51 -12.27 0.68 -2.40
C GLU A 51 -11.59 1.26 -3.65
N GLU A 52 -12.37 1.83 -4.57
CA GLU A 52 -11.86 2.51 -5.77
C GLU A 52 -10.94 3.70 -5.44
N GLU A 53 -11.27 4.49 -4.41
CA GLU A 53 -10.43 5.60 -3.94
C GLU A 53 -9.12 5.12 -3.30
N ILE A 54 -9.14 3.96 -2.63
CA ILE A 54 -7.94 3.33 -2.07
C ILE A 54 -7.07 2.75 -3.18
N GLU A 55 -7.69 2.12 -4.18
CA GLU A 55 -6.98 1.46 -5.28
C GLU A 55 -6.30 2.44 -6.22
N ASN A 56 -6.96 3.57 -6.50
CA ASN A 56 -6.52 4.62 -7.42
C ASN A 56 -5.92 5.84 -6.68
N TYR A 57 -5.49 5.66 -5.43
CA TYR A 57 -4.94 6.75 -4.64
C TYR A 57 -3.67 7.32 -5.27
N ARG A 58 -3.65 8.65 -5.43
CA ARG A 58 -2.48 9.41 -5.92
C ARG A 58 -1.72 10.00 -4.74
N LEU A 59 -0.49 9.57 -4.57
CA LEU A 59 0.42 10.03 -3.52
C LEU A 59 0.80 11.49 -3.71
N THR A 60 1.03 12.16 -2.59
CA THR A 60 1.71 13.45 -2.51
C THR A 60 3.00 13.29 -1.68
N ASP A 61 3.96 14.21 -1.82
CA ASP A 61 5.17 14.18 -0.98
C ASP A 61 4.82 14.22 0.52
N ALA A 62 3.85 15.07 0.89
CA ALA A 62 3.36 15.16 2.28
C ALA A 62 2.77 13.83 2.79
N ASP A 63 2.12 13.04 1.93
CA ASP A 63 1.62 11.72 2.32
C ASP A 63 2.77 10.76 2.64
N VAL A 64 3.82 10.78 1.82
CA VAL A 64 4.99 9.91 1.99
C VAL A 64 5.81 10.32 3.22
N GLU A 65 6.04 11.62 3.41
CA GLU A 65 6.71 12.16 4.60
C GLU A 65 5.97 11.78 5.89
N LYS A 66 4.64 11.98 5.90
CA LYS A 66 3.81 11.60 7.05
C LYS A 66 3.83 10.09 7.29
N TYR A 67 3.79 9.29 6.23
CA TYR A 67 3.90 7.84 6.32
C TYR A 67 5.25 7.42 6.93
N ILE A 68 6.37 8.01 6.49
CA ILE A 68 7.70 7.73 7.03
C ILE A 68 7.78 8.04 8.53
N GLU A 69 7.15 9.13 8.97
CA GLU A 69 7.12 9.52 10.38
C GLU A 69 6.26 8.56 11.23
N ASP A 70 5.08 8.19 10.73
CA ASP A 70 4.06 7.49 11.52
C ASP A 70 4.16 5.96 11.44
N PHE A 71 4.59 5.39 10.30
CA PHE A 71 4.64 3.94 10.11
C PHE A 71 5.46 3.20 11.18
N PRO A 72 6.64 3.69 11.61
CA PRO A 72 7.41 3.04 12.68
C PRO A 72 6.66 2.92 14.01
N LYS A 73 5.76 3.87 14.31
CA LYS A 73 4.94 3.87 15.54
C LYS A 73 3.90 2.75 15.52
N LEU A 74 3.52 2.29 14.33
CA LEU A 74 2.52 1.24 14.09
C LEU A 74 3.15 -0.11 13.73
N ALA A 75 4.45 -0.16 13.43
CA ALA A 75 5.11 -1.35 12.89
C ALA A 75 4.99 -2.57 13.80
N GLN A 76 5.06 -2.39 15.12
CA GLN A 76 4.89 -3.47 16.09
C GLN A 76 3.44 -4.01 16.09
N ASP A 77 2.45 -3.12 16.04
CA ASP A 77 1.04 -3.51 15.94
C ASP A 77 0.76 -4.28 14.64
N PHE A 78 1.37 -3.84 13.53
CA PHE A 78 1.29 -4.54 12.26
C PHE A 78 2.00 -5.89 12.29
N LYS A 79 3.15 -6.01 12.96
CA LYS A 79 3.85 -7.28 13.12
C LYS A 79 3.03 -8.28 13.94
N GLU A 80 2.45 -7.86 15.05
CA GLU A 80 1.61 -8.71 15.90
C GLU A 80 0.35 -9.20 15.16
N LEU A 81 -0.28 -8.31 14.38
CA LEU A 81 -1.38 -8.69 13.52
C LEU A 81 -0.93 -9.64 12.41
N GLY A 82 0.20 -9.36 11.76
CA GLY A 82 0.80 -10.18 10.71
C GLY A 82 1.08 -11.60 11.18
N GLU A 83 1.71 -11.76 12.35
CA GLU A 83 1.95 -13.08 12.96
C GLU A 83 0.66 -13.83 13.28
N THR A 84 -0.42 -13.11 13.62
CA THR A 84 -1.74 -13.71 13.86
C THR A 84 -2.36 -14.21 12.54
N ILE A 85 -2.13 -13.49 11.44
CA ILE A 85 -2.60 -13.84 10.09
C ILE A 85 -1.82 -15.02 9.51
N GLU A 86 -0.48 -15.02 9.61
CA GLU A 86 0.36 -16.11 9.09
C GLU A 86 0.06 -17.46 9.78
N LYS A 87 -0.35 -17.43 11.05
CA LYS A 87 -0.82 -18.61 11.80
C LYS A 87 -2.21 -19.09 11.36
N THR A 88 -2.90 -18.33 10.50
CA THR A 88 -4.22 -18.66 9.95
C THR A 88 -4.07 -19.11 8.49
N PRO A 89 -4.23 -20.40 8.16
CA PRO A 89 -4.02 -20.87 6.79
C PRO A 89 -5.02 -20.24 5.80
N GLY A 90 -4.52 -19.68 4.69
CA GLY A 90 -5.26 -19.66 3.43
C GLY A 90 -5.45 -18.33 2.67
N GLU A 91 -5.26 -17.14 3.22
CA GLU A 91 -5.65 -15.91 2.48
C GLU A 91 -4.78 -14.67 2.80
N SER A 92 -3.91 -14.26 1.87
CA SER A 92 -3.08 -13.04 1.97
C SER A 92 -3.90 -11.74 1.98
N LEU A 93 -5.08 -11.73 1.37
CA LEU A 93 -5.99 -10.56 1.35
C LEU A 93 -6.69 -10.32 2.70
N LYS A 94 -6.76 -11.32 3.59
CA LYS A 94 -7.30 -11.13 4.95
C LYS A 94 -6.46 -10.18 5.78
N GLY A 95 -5.16 -10.07 5.50
CA GLY A 95 -4.28 -9.23 6.32
C GLY A 95 -4.62 -7.75 6.23
N LEU A 96 -4.82 -7.22 5.02
CA LEU A 96 -5.24 -5.83 4.84
C LEU A 96 -6.65 -5.58 5.38
N ALA A 97 -7.58 -6.51 5.17
CA ALA A 97 -8.95 -6.41 5.69
C ALA A 97 -9.02 -6.48 7.23
N LEU A 98 -8.14 -7.24 7.88
CA LEU A 98 -8.03 -7.31 9.34
C LEU A 98 -7.35 -6.06 9.90
N MET A 99 -6.33 -5.53 9.21
CA MET A 99 -5.70 -4.26 9.57
C MET A 99 -6.69 -3.08 9.46
N THR A 100 -7.45 -3.01 8.37
CA THR A 100 -8.53 -2.02 8.17
C THR A 100 -9.76 -2.33 9.02
N GLY A 101 -9.83 -3.47 9.70
CA GLY A 101 -10.89 -3.85 10.63
C GLY A 101 -10.57 -3.60 12.10
N SER A 102 -9.30 -3.35 12.45
CA SER A 102 -8.86 -3.17 13.84
C SER A 102 -9.26 -1.79 14.37
N GLU A 103 -10.20 -1.75 15.32
CA GLU A 103 -10.62 -0.49 15.98
C GLU A 103 -9.48 0.19 16.74
N LYS A 104 -8.53 -0.59 17.28
CA LYS A 104 -7.32 -0.05 17.92
C LYS A 104 -6.49 0.74 16.90
N ILE A 105 -6.13 0.11 15.78
CA ILE A 105 -5.32 0.76 14.74
C ILE A 105 -6.04 1.97 14.18
N LYS A 106 -7.35 1.90 13.95
CA LYS A 106 -8.12 3.06 13.51
C LYS A 106 -8.06 4.20 14.52
N ALA A 107 -8.17 3.92 15.82
CA ALA A 107 -8.06 4.95 16.85
C ALA A 107 -6.66 5.59 16.87
N ASP A 108 -5.61 4.77 16.78
CA ASP A 108 -4.22 5.25 16.75
C ASP A 108 -3.96 6.10 15.49
N LEU A 109 -4.47 5.67 14.34
CA LEU A 109 -4.41 6.43 13.08
C LEU A 109 -5.13 7.79 13.18
N ARG A 110 -6.34 7.83 13.75
CA ARG A 110 -7.04 9.11 14.01
C ARG A 110 -6.23 10.01 14.93
N ALA A 111 -5.65 9.45 16.00
CA ALA A 111 -4.81 10.20 16.94
C ALA A 111 -3.54 10.76 16.28
N MET A 112 -3.00 10.06 15.28
CA MET A 112 -1.90 10.53 14.43
C MET A 112 -2.37 11.52 13.35
N GLY A 113 -3.66 11.81 13.23
CA GLY A 113 -4.21 12.75 12.24
C GLY A 113 -4.50 12.15 10.87
N TRP A 114 -4.54 10.82 10.73
CA TRP A 114 -5.05 10.14 9.55
C TRP A 114 -6.58 10.12 9.58
N ASN A 115 -7.19 11.12 8.95
CA ASN A 115 -8.64 11.26 8.84
C ASN A 115 -9.04 11.35 7.35
N PRO A 116 -9.78 10.36 6.83
CA PRO A 116 -10.14 9.10 7.50
C PRO A 116 -8.93 8.18 7.72
N PRO A 117 -8.98 7.24 8.69
CA PRO A 117 -7.92 6.23 8.88
C PRO A 117 -7.61 5.43 7.62
N GLU A 118 -8.62 5.22 6.77
CA GLU A 118 -8.53 4.59 5.45
C GLU A 118 -7.48 5.26 4.55
N LYS A 119 -7.22 6.56 4.71
CA LYS A 119 -6.18 7.29 3.97
C LYS A 119 -4.80 6.70 4.21
N PHE A 120 -4.48 6.30 5.44
CA PHE A 120 -3.21 5.66 5.74
C PHE A 120 -3.03 4.37 4.94
N PHE A 121 -4.08 3.55 4.83
CA PHE A 121 -4.03 2.30 4.09
C PHE A 121 -3.94 2.53 2.58
N ALA A 122 -4.59 3.57 2.05
CA ALA A 122 -4.42 4.00 0.67
C ALA A 122 -2.97 4.41 0.37
N VAL A 123 -2.38 5.24 1.23
CA VAL A 123 -0.97 5.66 1.14
C VAL A 123 -0.03 4.46 1.26
N HIS A 124 -0.24 3.60 2.26
CA HIS A 124 0.53 2.37 2.44
C HIS A 124 0.51 1.50 1.18
N ARG A 125 -0.68 1.20 0.65
CA ARG A 125 -0.85 0.39 -0.56
C ARG A 125 -0.13 1.03 -1.74
N ALA A 126 -0.33 2.33 -1.96
CA ALA A 126 0.28 3.04 -3.07
C ALA A 126 1.82 3.02 -2.98
N ILE A 127 2.41 3.25 -1.80
CA ILE A 127 3.87 3.19 -1.59
C ILE A 127 4.40 1.79 -1.90
N TRP A 128 3.81 0.73 -1.32
CA TRP A 128 4.30 -0.64 -1.49
C TRP A 128 4.11 -1.19 -2.90
N MET A 129 2.99 -0.88 -3.55
CA MET A 129 2.77 -1.21 -4.96
C MET A 129 3.82 -0.53 -5.85
N THR A 130 4.14 0.73 -5.55
CA THR A 130 5.11 1.51 -6.31
C THR A 130 6.54 1.02 -6.11
N ILE A 131 6.94 0.70 -4.87
CA ILE A 131 8.23 0.06 -4.59
C ILE A 131 8.35 -1.27 -5.34
N SER A 132 7.30 -2.09 -5.30
CA SER A 132 7.26 -3.37 -6.01
C SER A 132 7.37 -3.17 -7.52
N TYR A 133 6.62 -2.22 -8.08
CA TYR A 133 6.70 -1.85 -9.50
C TYR A 133 8.10 -1.38 -9.89
N ASN A 134 8.73 -0.49 -9.13
CA ASN A 134 10.09 -0.02 -9.40
C ASN A 134 11.12 -1.16 -9.34
N ASN A 135 10.99 -2.08 -8.39
CA ASN A 135 11.84 -3.26 -8.31
C ASN A 135 11.62 -4.20 -9.49
N MET A 136 10.37 -4.45 -9.88
CA MET A 136 10.05 -5.25 -11.07
C MET A 136 10.57 -4.61 -12.36
N ARG A 137 10.48 -3.27 -12.48
CA ARG A 137 11.01 -2.52 -13.63
C ARG A 137 12.52 -2.71 -13.75
N ARG A 138 13.27 -2.47 -12.68
CA ARG A 138 14.74 -2.68 -12.65
C ARG A 138 15.11 -4.13 -12.91
N ALA A 139 14.43 -5.08 -12.27
CA ALA A 139 14.67 -6.50 -12.50
C ALA A 139 14.37 -6.90 -13.95
N THR A 140 13.34 -6.31 -14.57
CA THR A 140 13.01 -6.55 -15.99
C THR A 140 14.08 -5.96 -16.90
N GLU A 141 14.59 -4.76 -16.62
CA GLU A 141 15.70 -4.15 -17.38
C GLU A 141 16.96 -5.03 -17.32
N ASP A 142 17.36 -5.49 -16.13
CA ASP A 142 18.51 -6.38 -15.93
C ASP A 142 18.31 -7.73 -16.64
N VAL A 143 17.13 -8.34 -16.48
CA VAL A 143 16.78 -9.60 -17.14
C VAL A 143 16.74 -9.44 -18.66
N SER A 144 16.29 -8.30 -19.18
CA SER A 144 16.29 -8.03 -20.62
C SER A 144 17.71 -8.06 -21.21
N GLY A 145 18.67 -7.46 -20.50
CA GLY A 145 20.09 -7.50 -20.89
C GLY A 145 20.61 -8.95 -20.98
N HIS A 146 20.36 -9.74 -19.94
CA HIS A 146 20.77 -11.16 -19.92
C HIS A 146 20.04 -12.02 -20.96
N ILE A 147 18.77 -11.74 -21.25
CA ILE A 147 18.02 -12.45 -22.31
C ILE A 147 18.65 -12.20 -23.67
N GLU A 148 19.03 -10.96 -23.99
CA GLU A 148 19.66 -10.64 -25.28
C GLU A 148 21.06 -11.26 -25.41
N GLU A 149 21.84 -11.27 -24.32
CA GLU A 149 23.14 -11.96 -24.29
C GLU A 149 22.98 -13.48 -24.50
N ASN A 150 22.09 -14.12 -23.73
CA ASN A 150 21.81 -15.55 -23.85
C ASN A 150 21.26 -15.92 -25.24
N LYS A 151 20.39 -15.07 -25.79
CA LYS A 151 19.86 -15.23 -27.15
C LYS A 151 20.99 -15.27 -28.17
N LYS A 152 21.91 -14.31 -28.09
CA LYS A 152 23.07 -14.24 -28.99
C LYS A 152 23.94 -15.50 -28.87
N GLU A 153 24.24 -15.96 -27.67
CA GLU A 153 25.01 -17.19 -27.45
C GLU A 153 24.32 -18.41 -28.05
N MET A 154 23.00 -18.54 -27.85
CA MET A 154 22.20 -19.62 -28.43
C MET A 154 22.15 -19.56 -29.97
N GLU A 155 22.06 -18.36 -30.54
CA GLU A 155 22.14 -18.15 -31.99
C GLU A 155 23.51 -18.53 -32.56
N GLU A 156 24.61 -18.24 -31.84
CA GLU A 156 25.96 -18.68 -32.20
C GLU A 156 26.08 -20.21 -32.18
N MET A 157 25.51 -20.89 -31.17
CA MET A 157 25.47 -22.36 -31.10
C MET A 157 24.68 -22.99 -32.26
N LEU A 158 23.64 -22.32 -32.77
CA LEU A 158 22.92 -22.81 -33.95
C LEU A 158 23.78 -22.81 -35.23
N ASN A 159 24.79 -21.93 -35.29
CA ASN A 159 25.72 -21.83 -36.41
C ASN A 159 26.92 -22.78 -36.28
N ASP A 160 27.18 -23.36 -35.11
CA ASP A 160 28.29 -24.31 -34.92
C ASP A 160 28.02 -25.63 -35.67
N PRO A 161 28.87 -26.05 -36.62
CA PRO A 161 28.70 -27.31 -37.35
C PRO A 161 28.85 -28.56 -36.48
N ASN A 162 29.44 -28.46 -35.29
CA ASN A 162 29.66 -29.59 -34.38
C ASN A 162 28.46 -29.91 -33.48
N ILE A 163 27.47 -29.02 -33.41
CA ILE A 163 26.24 -29.25 -32.64
C ILE A 163 25.30 -30.17 -33.45
N PRO A 164 24.88 -31.33 -32.91
CA PRO A 164 23.92 -32.23 -33.55
C PRO A 164 22.57 -31.57 -33.86
N ALA A 165 21.93 -32.01 -34.94
CA ALA A 165 20.65 -31.44 -35.40
C ALA A 165 19.54 -31.45 -34.34
N GLU A 166 19.49 -32.47 -33.49
CA GLU A 166 18.54 -32.58 -32.39
C GLU A 166 18.76 -31.50 -31.32
N GLN A 167 20.01 -31.24 -30.94
CA GLN A 167 20.35 -30.16 -30.01
C GLN A 167 20.03 -28.79 -30.63
N LYS A 168 20.28 -28.60 -31.93
CA LYS A 168 19.86 -27.37 -32.63
C LYS A 168 18.35 -27.18 -32.63
N ARG A 169 17.56 -28.26 -32.66
CA ARG A 169 16.10 -28.18 -32.54
C ARG A 169 15.69 -27.69 -31.14
N GLN A 170 16.25 -28.29 -30.10
CA GLN A 170 15.98 -27.89 -28.71
C GLN A 170 16.35 -26.42 -28.47
N ILE A 171 17.52 -25.97 -28.97
CA ILE A 171 17.94 -24.57 -28.85
C ILE A 171 16.94 -23.62 -29.52
N ARG A 172 16.41 -23.96 -30.71
CA ARG A 172 15.37 -23.15 -31.37
C ARG A 172 14.06 -23.10 -30.58
N GLU A 173 13.66 -24.20 -29.96
CA GLU A 173 12.47 -24.26 -29.11
C GLU A 173 12.65 -23.38 -27.87
N SER A 174 13.79 -23.49 -27.19
CA SER A 174 14.13 -22.65 -26.02
C SER A 174 14.20 -21.17 -26.37
N LEU A 175 14.79 -20.80 -27.51
CA LEU A 175 14.81 -19.42 -28.00
C LEU A 175 13.39 -18.86 -28.17
N LYS A 176 12.49 -19.65 -28.79
CA LYS A 176 11.10 -19.23 -29.01
C LYS A 176 10.32 -19.06 -27.69
N GLU A 177 10.53 -19.96 -26.73
CA GLU A 177 9.91 -19.84 -25.40
C GLU A 177 10.42 -18.61 -24.65
N MET A 178 11.72 -18.35 -24.72
CA MET A 178 12.36 -17.19 -24.11
C MET A 178 11.84 -15.88 -24.70
N GLU A 179 11.76 -15.76 -26.03
CA GLU A 179 11.21 -14.59 -26.72
C GLU A 179 9.74 -14.35 -26.33
N SER A 180 8.92 -15.40 -26.36
CA SER A 180 7.49 -15.32 -25.99
C SER A 180 7.32 -14.88 -24.53
N SER A 181 8.11 -15.45 -23.60
CA SER A 181 8.07 -15.04 -22.19
C SER A 181 8.52 -13.60 -22.00
N HIS A 182 9.57 -13.18 -22.72
CA HIS A 182 10.07 -11.82 -22.69
C HIS A 182 9.05 -10.80 -23.20
N GLU A 183 8.40 -11.08 -24.33
CA GLU A 183 7.33 -10.25 -24.89
C GLU A 183 6.14 -10.10 -23.94
N GLN A 184 5.75 -11.20 -23.27
CA GLN A 184 4.67 -11.18 -22.28
C GLN A 184 5.02 -10.31 -21.07
N LEU A 185 6.23 -10.45 -20.55
CA LEU A 185 6.72 -9.63 -19.44
C LEU A 185 6.72 -8.14 -19.81
N GLN A 186 7.29 -7.79 -20.97
CA GLN A 186 7.29 -6.41 -21.45
C GLN A 186 5.87 -5.86 -21.66
N LYS A 187 4.95 -6.68 -22.18
CA LYS A 187 3.55 -6.28 -22.35
C LYS A 187 2.90 -5.98 -21.01
N HIS A 188 3.10 -6.84 -20.01
CA HIS A 188 2.56 -6.62 -18.67
C HIS A 188 3.11 -5.34 -18.04
N MET A 189 4.41 -5.10 -18.16
CA MET A 189 5.04 -3.84 -17.68
C MET A 189 4.44 -2.60 -18.36
N ARG A 190 4.25 -2.62 -19.68
CA ARG A 190 3.60 -1.53 -20.42
C ARG A 190 2.14 -1.33 -20.03
N GLU A 191 1.44 -2.38 -19.62
CA GLU A 191 0.05 -2.27 -19.13
C GLU A 191 0.01 -1.64 -17.74
N LEU A 192 0.96 -1.97 -16.86
CA LEU A 192 1.10 -1.33 -15.56
C LEU A 192 1.45 0.16 -15.70
N GLU A 193 2.35 0.51 -16.62
CA GLU A 193 2.73 1.90 -16.93
C GLU A 193 1.56 2.77 -17.43
N LYS A 194 0.56 2.17 -18.07
CA LYS A 194 -0.63 2.91 -18.54
C LYS A 194 -1.54 3.35 -17.41
N SER A 195 -1.34 2.86 -16.17
CA SER A 195 -2.00 3.44 -15.00
C SER A 195 -1.31 4.76 -14.66
N GLY A 196 -1.96 5.88 -15.01
CA GLY A 196 -1.43 7.22 -14.72
C GLY A 196 -1.22 7.47 -13.21
N GLU A 197 -1.94 6.75 -12.35
CA GLU A 197 -1.76 6.74 -10.90
C GLU A 197 -0.43 6.09 -10.51
N LEU A 198 -0.08 4.94 -11.11
CA LEU A 198 1.16 4.23 -10.80
C LEU A 198 2.39 5.01 -11.25
N GLU A 199 2.35 5.61 -12.45
CA GLU A 199 3.43 6.47 -12.95
C GLU A 199 3.62 7.70 -12.05
N HIS A 200 2.53 8.38 -11.68
CA HIS A 200 2.57 9.50 -10.75
C HIS A 200 3.17 9.08 -9.40
N ASN A 201 2.67 7.99 -8.83
CA ASN A 201 3.14 7.47 -7.55
C ASN A 201 4.62 7.07 -7.60
N ALA A 202 5.09 6.48 -8.70
CA ALA A 202 6.49 6.14 -8.94
C ALA A 202 7.40 7.36 -8.80
N MET A 203 7.03 8.48 -9.43
CA MET A 203 7.80 9.73 -9.31
C MET A 203 7.86 10.26 -7.87
N VAL A 204 6.76 10.16 -7.12
CA VAL A 204 6.71 10.62 -5.71
C VAL A 204 7.57 9.72 -4.83
N VAL A 205 7.38 8.40 -4.91
CA VAL A 205 8.13 7.42 -4.09
C VAL A 205 9.62 7.46 -4.40
N GLU A 206 10.01 7.65 -5.67
CA GLU A 206 11.42 7.73 -6.07
C GLU A 206 12.16 8.88 -5.38
N ARG A 207 11.52 10.04 -5.17
CA ARG A 207 12.11 11.18 -4.43
C ARG A 207 12.39 10.86 -2.96
N HIS A 208 11.61 9.98 -2.36
CA HIS A 208 11.70 9.60 -0.94
C HIS A 208 12.31 8.22 -0.71
N MET A 209 12.84 7.57 -1.75
CA MET A 209 13.26 6.16 -1.67
C MET A 209 14.34 5.94 -0.61
N ASP A 210 15.29 6.87 -0.47
CA ASP A 210 16.35 6.79 0.55
C ASP A 210 15.82 6.91 1.98
N GLU A 211 14.76 7.69 2.19
CA GLU A 211 14.11 7.85 3.48
C GLU A 211 13.25 6.64 3.82
N LEU A 212 12.51 6.12 2.85
CA LEU A 212 11.75 4.87 2.95
C LEU A 212 12.68 3.69 3.27
N ASN A 213 13.81 3.57 2.59
CA ASN A 213 14.80 2.53 2.88
C ASN A 213 15.35 2.64 4.31
N ARG A 214 15.76 3.85 4.72
CA ARG A 214 16.24 4.09 6.10
C ARG A 214 15.17 3.81 7.16
N MET A 215 13.90 4.09 6.86
CA MET A 215 12.79 3.72 7.72
C MET A 215 12.69 2.21 7.85
N LEU A 216 12.68 1.47 6.72
CA LEU A 216 12.56 0.01 6.71
C LEU A 216 13.73 -0.69 7.40
N GLU A 217 14.96 -0.18 7.25
CA GLU A 217 16.14 -0.72 7.93
C GLU A 217 16.03 -0.67 9.46
N LYS A 218 15.39 0.37 10.01
CA LYS A 218 15.17 0.50 11.47
C LYS A 218 14.11 -0.47 12.01
N LEU A 219 13.31 -1.06 11.13
CA LEU A 219 12.23 -1.99 11.48
C LEU A 219 12.65 -3.46 11.42
N ARG A 220 13.87 -3.73 10.92
CA ARG A 220 14.49 -5.06 10.93
C ARG A 220 15.13 -5.35 12.28
#